data_AF-A0A966FDI3-F1
#
_entry.id   AF-A0A966FDI3-F1
#
_cell.length_a   1.000
_cell.length_b   1.000
_cell.length_c   1.000
_cell.angle_alpha   90.00
_cell.angle_beta   90.00
_cell.angle_gamma   90.00
#
_symmetry.space_group_name_H-M   'P 1'
#
loop_
_entity.id
_entity.type
_entity.pdbx_description
1 polymer ?
#
loop_
_entity_poly.entity_id
_entity_poly.type
_entity_poly.pdbx_seq_one_letter_code
_entity_poly.pdbx_strand_id
1 'polypeptide(L)'
;MPPIWINPTEALFIVHGISLQKIAGKEKYIYNIGRAKLTRQNNNYQVKIIPDPILTPDDFLDKNGVPLVEELHPDLRRVIYSCGGVIKKQTPNRLSLYVNVGDRTTFEVEFSLKELKKGLFS
;
A
#
# COMPACT_ATOMS: atom_id res chain seq x y z
N MET A 1 -1.16 -1.63 8.51
CA MET A 1 -2.54 -1.16 8.80
C MET A 1 -3.40 -2.37 9.19
N PRO A 2 -4.30 -2.28 10.17
CA PRO A 2 -5.25 -3.35 10.46
C PRO A 2 -6.11 -3.71 9.23
N PRO A 3 -6.56 -4.97 9.08
CA PRO A 3 -7.51 -5.34 8.04
C PRO A 3 -8.84 -4.59 8.19
N ILE A 4 -9.43 -4.21 7.07
CA ILE A 4 -10.76 -3.60 6.98
C ILE A 4 -11.77 -4.71 6.76
N TRP A 5 -12.50 -5.08 7.82
CA TRP A 5 -13.57 -6.08 7.73
C TRP A 5 -14.68 -5.59 6.83
N ILE A 6 -14.93 -6.33 5.75
CA ILE A 6 -16.02 -6.08 4.81
C ILE A 6 -17.29 -6.78 5.30
N ASN A 7 -17.11 -7.95 5.91
CA ASN A 7 -18.14 -8.76 6.55
C ASN A 7 -17.48 -9.58 7.69
N PRO A 8 -18.23 -10.40 8.45
CA PRO A 8 -17.67 -11.17 9.58
C PRO A 8 -16.55 -12.17 9.22
N THR A 9 -16.43 -12.54 7.94
CA THR A 9 -15.52 -13.59 7.47
C THR A 9 -14.43 -13.11 6.53
N GLU A 10 -14.54 -11.89 5.99
CA GLU A 10 -13.64 -11.39 4.96
C GLU A 10 -13.23 -9.94 5.23
N ALA A 11 -11.94 -9.68 5.09
CA ALA A 11 -11.36 -8.35 5.22
C ALA A 11 -10.47 -8.00 4.04
N LEU A 12 -10.51 -6.73 3.64
CA LEU A 12 -9.51 -6.13 2.78
C LEU A 12 -8.29 -5.80 3.64
N PHE A 13 -7.12 -6.26 3.21
CA PHE A 13 -5.88 -6.08 3.95
C PHE A 13 -4.86 -5.35 3.09
N ILE A 14 -4.39 -4.19 3.57
CA ILE A 14 -3.31 -3.43 2.94
C ILE A 14 -1.99 -3.96 3.47
N VAL A 15 -1.11 -4.35 2.55
CA VAL A 15 0.15 -5.03 2.85
C VAL A 15 1.33 -4.26 2.27
N HIS A 16 2.51 -4.49 2.84
CA HIS A 16 3.77 -3.97 2.32
C HIS A 16 4.55 -5.09 1.64
N GLY A 17 5.04 -4.82 0.43
CA GLY A 17 5.96 -5.69 -0.28
C GLY A 17 7.34 -5.07 -0.30
N ILE A 18 8.38 -5.87 -0.06
CA ILE A 18 9.77 -5.42 -0.09
C ILE A 18 10.50 -6.27 -1.12
N SER A 19 11.25 -5.62 -2.00
CA SER A 19 12.11 -6.29 -2.98
C SER A 19 13.47 -5.62 -3.04
N LEU A 20 14.50 -6.39 -3.39
CA LEU A 20 15.82 -5.85 -3.70
C LEU A 20 15.90 -5.65 -5.23
N GLN A 21 16.23 -4.44 -5.67
CA GLN A 21 16.32 -4.09 -7.09
C GLN A 21 17.62 -3.36 -7.40
N LYS A 22 18.18 -3.58 -8.60
CA LYS A 22 19.39 -2.90 -9.05
C LYS A 22 19.01 -1.63 -9.82
N ILE A 23 19.29 -0.47 -9.24
CA ILE A 23 18.99 0.85 -9.81
C ILE A 23 20.31 1.61 -9.99
N ALA A 24 20.61 2.03 -11.23
CA ALA A 24 21.86 2.71 -11.57
C ALA A 24 23.12 1.97 -11.06
N GLY A 25 23.10 0.63 -11.13
CA GLY A 25 24.22 -0.21 -10.71
C GLY A 25 24.29 -0.52 -9.22
N LYS A 26 23.50 0.14 -8.36
CA LYS A 26 23.44 -0.11 -6.92
C LYS A 26 22.22 -0.95 -6.55
N GLU A 27 22.36 -1.87 -5.60
CA GLU A 27 21.22 -2.57 -5.01
C GLU A 27 20.49 -1.64 -4.04
N LYS A 28 19.16 -1.56 -4.18
CA LYS A 28 18.29 -0.77 -3.32
C LYS A 28 17.07 -1.57 -2.92
N TYR A 29 16.63 -1.41 -1.67
CA TYR A 29 15.36 -1.94 -1.22
C TYR A 29 14.21 -1.07 -1.72
N ILE A 30 13.22 -1.68 -2.36
CA ILE A 30 12.03 -1.01 -2.88
C ILE A 30 10.83 -1.52 -2.10
N TYR A 31 10.18 -0.60 -1.40
CA TYR A 31 8.98 -0.90 -0.62
C TYR A 31 7.77 -0.42 -1.40
N ASN A 32 6.83 -1.33 -1.65
CA ASN A 32 5.59 -1.06 -2.33
C ASN A 32 4.42 -1.32 -1.38
N ILE A 33 3.26 -0.73 -1.68
CA ILE A 33 2.01 -1.05 -0.98
C ILE A 33 1.16 -1.89 -1.93
N GLY A 34 0.73 -3.05 -1.43
CA GLY A 34 -0.16 -3.96 -2.12
C GLY A 34 -1.47 -4.16 -1.36
N ARG A 35 -2.26 -5.11 -1.85
CA ARG A 35 -3.56 -5.47 -1.26
C ARG A 35 -3.78 -6.98 -1.24
N ALA A 36 -4.51 -7.42 -0.25
CA ALA A 36 -4.83 -8.82 -0.02
C ALA A 36 -6.26 -8.98 0.50
N LYS A 37 -6.81 -10.18 0.35
CA LYS A 37 -8.00 -10.64 1.05
C LYS A 37 -7.56 -11.51 2.21
N LEU A 38 -8.01 -11.15 3.41
CA LEU A 38 -7.95 -12.00 4.60
C LEU A 38 -9.30 -12.70 4.75
N THR A 39 -9.30 -14.03 4.84
CA THR A 39 -10.49 -14.85 5.07
C THR A 39 -10.38 -15.52 6.42
N ARG A 40 -11.41 -15.41 7.24
CA ARG A 40 -11.53 -16.06 8.55
C ARG A 40 -12.56 -17.18 8.48
N GLN A 41 -12.15 -18.37 8.90
CA GLN A 41 -13.02 -19.54 9.09
C GLN A 41 -12.76 -20.10 10.48
N ASN A 42 -13.69 -19.90 11.41
CA ASN A 42 -13.50 -20.19 12.83
C ASN A 42 -12.27 -19.46 13.41
N ASN A 43 -11.24 -20.20 13.81
CA ASN A 43 -9.96 -19.70 14.31
C ASN A 43 -8.84 -19.78 13.26
N ASN A 44 -9.16 -20.13 12.01
CA ASN A 44 -8.20 -20.21 10.92
C ASN A 44 -8.28 -18.96 10.05
N TYR A 45 -7.12 -18.51 9.59
CA TYR A 45 -6.96 -17.32 8.77
C TYR A 45 -6.20 -17.68 7.49
N GLN A 46 -6.72 -17.27 6.34
CA GLN A 46 -6.10 -17.46 5.04
C GLN A 46 -5.94 -16.11 4.35
N VAL A 47 -4.80 -15.90 3.68
CA VAL A 47 -4.49 -14.66 2.97
C VAL A 47 -4.28 -14.95 1.50
N LYS A 48 -4.96 -14.18 0.64
CA LYS A 48 -4.70 -14.13 -0.80
C LYS A 48 -4.17 -12.74 -1.16
N ILE A 49 -2.94 -12.65 -1.63
CA ILE A 49 -2.29 -11.39 -2.02
C ILE A 49 -2.44 -11.19 -3.54
N ILE A 50 -2.72 -9.97 -4.00
CA ILE A 50 -2.61 -9.62 -5.41
C ILE A 50 -1.14 -9.29 -5.72
N PRO A 51 -0.53 -9.89 -6.76
CA PRO A 51 0.87 -9.64 -7.10
C PRO A 51 1.17 -8.17 -7.41
N ASP A 52 0.24 -7.49 -8.07
CA ASP A 52 0.41 -6.12 -8.50
C ASP A 52 0.28 -5.15 -7.30
N PRO A 53 1.25 -4.23 -7.12
CA PRO A 53 1.14 -3.19 -6.11
C PRO A 53 0.02 -2.20 -6.47
N ILE A 54 -0.55 -1.58 -5.45
CA ILE A 54 -1.47 -0.44 -5.62
C ILE A 54 -0.75 0.91 -5.55
N LEU A 55 0.43 0.94 -4.90
CA LEU A 55 1.35 2.06 -4.91
C LEU A 55 2.79 1.57 -4.91
N THR A 56 3.62 2.37 -5.55
CA THR A 56 5.06 2.26 -5.63
C THR A 56 5.70 3.60 -5.26
N PRO A 57 7.01 3.65 -4.94
CA PRO A 57 7.70 4.91 -4.73
C PRO A 57 7.67 5.84 -5.95
N ASP A 58 7.41 5.32 -7.15
CA ASP A 58 7.41 6.12 -8.36
C ASP A 58 6.12 6.92 -8.57
N ASP A 59 5.04 6.55 -7.86
CA ASP A 59 3.81 7.35 -7.77
C ASP A 59 4.02 8.68 -7.03
N PHE A 60 5.18 8.86 -6.40
CA PHE A 60 5.58 10.08 -5.68
C PHE A 60 6.79 10.76 -6.33
N LEU A 61 6.87 10.70 -7.67
CA LEU A 61 7.79 11.50 -8.46
C LEU A 61 7.08 12.71 -9.07
N ASP A 62 7.83 13.78 -9.31
CA ASP A 62 7.37 14.91 -10.10
C ASP A 62 7.36 14.59 -11.61
N LYS A 63 6.94 15.56 -12.43
CA LYS A 63 6.90 15.43 -13.90
C LYS A 63 8.27 15.16 -14.56
N ASN A 64 9.37 15.37 -13.84
CA ASN A 64 10.74 15.15 -14.30
C ASN A 64 11.33 13.84 -13.75
N GLY A 65 10.56 13.06 -12.98
CA GLY A 65 11.02 11.82 -12.36
C GLY A 65 11.82 12.04 -11.07
N VAL A 66 11.74 13.23 -10.45
CA VAL A 66 12.41 13.55 -9.19
C VAL A 66 11.47 13.26 -8.02
N PRO A 67 11.92 12.59 -6.94
CA PRO A 67 11.08 12.36 -5.76
C PRO A 67 10.47 13.65 -5.21
N LEU A 68 9.17 13.62 -4.93
CA LEU A 68 8.44 14.75 -4.32
C LEU A 68 8.97 15.11 -2.93
N VAL A 69 9.61 14.14 -2.26
CA VAL A 69 10.22 14.29 -0.94
C VAL A 69 11.59 13.64 -0.96
N GLU A 70 12.56 14.30 -0.34
CA GLU A 70 13.88 13.71 -0.11
C GLU A 70 13.76 12.52 0.84
N GLU A 71 14.25 11.35 0.42
CA GLU A 71 14.22 10.16 1.25
C GLU A 71 15.25 10.22 2.38
N LEU A 72 14.98 9.58 3.52
CA LEU A 72 15.92 9.53 4.64
C LEU A 72 17.22 8.76 4.29
N HIS A 73 17.14 7.74 3.43
CA HIS A 73 18.28 6.90 3.04
C HIS A 73 18.30 6.62 1.52
N PRO A 74 18.50 7.66 0.69
CA PRO A 74 18.28 7.58 -0.76
C PRO A 74 19.24 6.62 -1.48
N ASP A 75 20.41 6.34 -0.89
CA ASP A 75 21.37 5.37 -1.44
C ASP A 75 21.00 3.91 -1.17
N LEU A 76 20.18 3.64 -0.15
CA LEU A 76 19.89 2.28 0.33
C LEU A 76 18.50 1.79 -0.08
N ARG A 77 17.52 2.69 -0.13
CA ARG A 77 16.11 2.28 -0.25
C ARG A 77 15.25 3.38 -0.83
N ARG A 78 14.24 2.99 -1.60
CA ARG A 78 13.07 3.82 -1.98
C ARG A 78 11.87 3.28 -1.22
N VAL A 79 11.28 4.08 -0.33
CA VAL A 79 10.29 3.57 0.63
C VAL A 79 8.97 4.28 0.60
N ILE A 80 7.90 3.48 0.57
CA ILE A 80 6.56 3.91 0.96
C ILE A 80 5.94 2.91 1.93
N TYR A 81 5.17 3.40 2.90
CA TYR A 81 4.44 2.54 3.81
C TYR A 81 3.12 3.15 4.28
N SER A 82 2.06 2.34 4.29
CA SER A 82 0.80 2.68 4.95
C SER A 82 0.98 2.78 6.47
N CYS A 83 0.75 3.98 7.01
CA CYS A 83 0.71 4.29 8.44
C CYS A 83 -0.69 4.07 9.04
N GLY A 84 -1.71 4.11 8.20
CA GLY A 84 -3.10 4.00 8.61
C GLY A 84 -4.02 4.27 7.43
N GLY A 85 -5.31 4.11 7.66
CA GLY A 85 -6.31 4.46 6.69
C GLY A 85 -7.68 4.56 7.34
N VAL A 86 -8.56 5.35 6.72
CA VAL A 86 -9.91 5.59 7.20
C VAL A 86 -10.90 5.58 6.04
N ILE A 87 -12.04 4.94 6.24
CA ILE A 87 -13.21 5.11 5.38
C ILE A 87 -14.06 6.20 6.01
N LYS A 88 -14.12 7.38 5.38
CA LYS A 88 -14.85 8.53 5.91
C LYS A 88 -16.34 8.32 5.71
N LYS A 89 -17.18 8.78 6.65
CA LYS A 89 -18.64 8.64 6.57
C LYS A 89 -19.23 9.32 5.33
N GLN A 90 -18.62 10.41 4.89
CA GLN A 90 -19.03 11.20 3.72
C GLN A 90 -18.71 10.50 2.39
N THR A 91 -17.70 9.63 2.38
CA THR A 91 -17.23 8.89 1.20
C THR A 91 -17.08 7.40 1.52
N PRO A 92 -18.18 6.71 1.88
CA PRO A 92 -18.14 5.35 2.43
C PRO A 92 -17.65 4.29 1.42
N ASN A 93 -17.54 4.66 0.15
CA ASN A 93 -17.01 3.84 -0.93
C ASN A 93 -15.51 4.08 -1.21
N ARG A 94 -14.82 4.90 -0.40
CA ARG A 94 -13.41 5.24 -0.57
C ARG A 94 -12.61 4.98 0.70
N LEU A 95 -11.36 4.56 0.52
CA LEU A 95 -10.36 4.47 1.57
C LEU A 95 -9.39 5.64 1.41
N SER A 96 -9.32 6.52 2.42
CA SER A 96 -8.20 7.45 2.59
C SER A 96 -7.05 6.71 3.25
N LEU A 97 -5.98 6.47 2.51
CA LEU A 97 -4.76 5.80 2.99
C LEU A 97 -3.70 6.85 3.32
N TYR A 98 -3.15 6.80 4.52
CA TYR A 98 -2.04 7.66 4.94
C TYR A 98 -0.73 6.94 4.68
N VAL A 99 0.01 7.43 3.69
CA VAL A 99 1.22 6.81 3.14
C VAL A 99 2.40 7.68 3.52
N ASN A 100 3.32 7.14 4.31
CA ASN A 100 4.59 7.80 4.53
C ASN A 100 5.53 7.46 3.39
N VAL A 101 6.21 8.48 2.89
CA VAL A 101 7.12 8.44 1.76
C VAL A 101 8.49 8.86 2.26
N GLY A 102 9.49 8.03 1.96
CA GLY A 102 10.88 8.30 2.29
C GLY A 102 11.23 8.29 3.78
N ASP A 103 10.36 7.76 4.66
CA ASP A 103 10.47 7.87 6.12
C ASP A 103 10.44 9.32 6.64
N ARG A 104 9.79 10.23 5.91
CA ARG A 104 9.90 11.68 6.14
C ARG A 104 8.55 12.37 6.19
N THR A 105 7.72 12.13 5.19
CA THR A 105 6.47 12.88 5.00
C THR A 105 5.31 11.94 4.74
N THR A 106 4.16 12.23 5.32
CA THR A 106 2.94 11.45 5.13
C THR A 106 1.98 12.17 4.19
N PHE A 107 1.53 11.46 3.16
CA PHE A 107 0.52 11.90 2.20
C PHE A 107 -0.79 11.15 2.44
N GLU A 108 -1.90 11.79 2.11
CA GLU A 108 -3.20 11.11 1.99
C GLU A 108 -3.42 10.71 0.52
N VAL A 109 -3.68 9.43 0.28
CA VAL A 109 -4.01 8.89 -1.05
C VAL A 109 -5.36 8.21 -0.98
N GLU A 110 -6.28 8.53 -1.88
CA GLU A 110 -7.63 7.99 -1.88
C GLU A 110 -7.83 6.88 -2.92
N PHE A 111 -8.32 5.74 -2.48
CA PHE A 111 -8.68 4.61 -3.34
C PHE A 111 -10.17 4.32 -3.31
N SER A 112 -10.74 3.90 -4.44
CA SER A 112 -12.10 3.34 -4.42
C SER A 112 -12.08 1.92 -3.83
N LEU A 113 -13.04 1.60 -2.97
CA LEU A 113 -13.17 0.23 -2.44
C LEU A 113 -13.48 -0.79 -3.53
N LYS A 114 -14.13 -0.37 -4.63
CA LYS A 114 -14.38 -1.22 -5.80
C LYS A 114 -13.08 -1.69 -6.44
N GLU A 115 -12.15 -0.77 -6.67
CA GLU A 115 -10.84 -1.07 -7.23
C GLU A 115 -10.01 -1.94 -6.29
N LEU A 116 -9.96 -1.60 -5.00
CA LEU A 116 -9.25 -2.40 -4.01
C LEU A 116 -9.83 -3.82 -3.84
N LYS A 117 -11.08 -4.05 -4.23
CA LYS A 117 -11.69 -5.39 -4.18
C LYS A 117 -11.52 -6.20 -5.48
N LYS A 118 -11.19 -5.57 -6.61
CA LYS A 118 -11.12 -6.20 -7.94
C LYS A 118 -10.18 -7.41 -7.95
N GLY A 119 -10.68 -8.59 -8.31
CA GLY A 119 -9.88 -9.84 -8.36
C GLY A 119 -9.58 -10.51 -7.01
N LEU A 120 -10.00 -9.88 -5.89
CA LEU A 120 -9.88 -10.43 -4.53
C LEU A 120 -11.20 -10.98 -4.01
N PHE A 121 -12.28 -10.25 -4.26
CA PHE A 121 -13.62 -10.56 -3.78
C PHE A 121 -14.52 -10.85 -4.99
N SER A 122 -15.32 -11.91 -4.85
CA SER A 122 -16.33 -12.36 -5.80
C SER A 122 -17.69 -11.77 -5.45
#